data_AF-A0A831NQU4-F1
#
_entry.id   AF-A0A831NQU4-F1
#
_cell.length_a   1.000
_cell.length_b   1.000
_cell.length_c   1.000
_cell.angle_alpha   90.00
_cell.angle_beta   90.00
_cell.angle_gamma   90.00
#
_symmetry.space_group_name_H-M   'P 1'
#
loop_
_entity.id
_entity.type
_entity.pdbx_description
1 polymer ?
#
loop_
_entity_poly.entity_id
_entity_poly.type
_entity_poly.pdbx_seq_one_letter_code
_entity_poly.pdbx_strand_id
1 'polypeptide(L)'
;PSILREEIKRIKPQLEFLQDMGINKILVSNLGLYHIAKNYDFEIFIDYPLNIFNNLAVDYVRPYAVTLSYELTLEQIKDIAKRSDVKFEALIYGRLPLMTMEYCPIRNLVGCDRERCEKGYYFLKDRKGKLMPLKSNGFCRMQILNADVLLMVSIKELKQAGLSFLRIHDTIE
;
A
#
# COMPACT_ATOMS: atom_id res chain seq x y z
N PRO A 1 -3.64 -5.48 2.24
CA PRO A 1 -3.22 -5.48 3.67
C PRO A 1 -1.93 -6.28 3.87
N SER A 2 -0.93 -5.68 4.53
CA SER A 2 0.32 -6.35 4.91
C SER A 2 0.10 -7.20 6.16
N ILE A 3 0.46 -8.49 6.11
CA ILE A 3 0.34 -9.42 7.23
C ILE A 3 1.68 -9.47 7.96
N LEU A 4 1.69 -9.02 9.22
CA LEU A 4 2.85 -9.09 10.12
C LEU A 4 2.62 -10.18 11.16
N ARG A 5 3.62 -11.04 11.36
CA ARG A 5 3.68 -12.06 12.40
C ARG A 5 4.89 -11.79 13.29
N GLU A 6 5.97 -12.54 13.10
CA GLU A 6 7.21 -12.36 13.87
C GLU A 6 7.93 -11.06 13.53
N GLU A 7 7.68 -10.54 12.34
CA GLU A 7 8.23 -9.27 11.84
C GLU A 7 7.86 -8.10 12.77
N ILE A 8 6.69 -8.17 13.44
CA ILE A 8 6.25 -7.12 14.36
C ILE A 8 7.23 -6.87 15.51
N LYS A 9 7.97 -7.91 15.92
CA LYS A 9 8.97 -7.83 17.00
C LYS A 9 10.13 -6.90 16.63
N ARG A 10 10.39 -6.71 15.33
CA ARG A 10 11.48 -5.86 14.81
C ARG A 10 11.06 -4.41 14.62
N ILE A 11 9.76 -4.11 14.61
CA ILE A 11 9.25 -2.77 14.31
C ILE A 11 9.70 -1.74 15.34
N LYS A 12 9.61 -2.05 16.65
CA LYS A 12 10.01 -1.09 17.70
C LYS A 12 11.51 -0.72 17.62
N PRO A 13 12.46 -1.69 17.58
CA PRO A 13 13.87 -1.36 17.37
C PRO A 13 14.12 -0.58 16.08
N GLN A 14 13.38 -0.88 15.00
CA GLN A 14 13.51 -0.15 13.74
C GLN A 14 13.04 1.31 13.87
N LEU A 15 11.93 1.56 14.57
CA LEU A 15 11.44 2.92 14.80
C LEU A 15 12.43 3.74 15.63
N GLU A 16 12.98 3.16 16.70
CA GLU A 16 14.02 3.81 17.53
C GLU A 16 15.25 4.16 16.68
N PHE A 17 15.74 3.19 15.90
CA PHE A 17 16.85 3.42 14.99
C PHE A 17 16.58 4.53 13.95
N LEU A 18 15.36 4.59 13.39
CA LEU A 18 14.99 5.65 12.45
C LEU A 18 14.98 7.03 13.11
N GLN A 19 14.54 7.13 14.38
CA GLN A 19 14.59 8.39 15.13
C GLN A 19 16.04 8.83 15.41
N ASP A 20 16.92 7.90 15.78
CA ASP A 20 18.34 8.18 16.01
C ASP A 20 19.04 8.70 14.74
N MET A 21 18.58 8.26 13.56
CA MET A 21 19.03 8.78 12.26
C MET A 21 18.45 10.17 11.90
N GLY A 22 17.56 10.72 12.71
CA GLY A 22 16.87 11.98 12.44
C GLY A 22 15.74 11.89 11.42
N ILE A 23 15.25 10.67 11.12
CA ILE A 23 14.08 10.49 10.26
C ILE A 23 12.84 10.80 11.11
N ASN A 24 11.98 11.67 10.60
CA ASN A 24 10.79 12.15 11.32
C ASN A 24 9.46 11.83 10.62
N LYS A 25 9.50 11.22 9.43
CA LYS A 25 8.31 10.86 8.64
C LYS A 25 8.32 9.39 8.30
N ILE A 26 7.18 8.73 8.49
CA ILE A 26 7.03 7.30 8.18
C ILE A 26 5.71 7.04 7.46
N LEU A 27 5.71 6.06 6.57
CA LEU A 27 4.52 5.56 5.89
C LEU A 27 4.03 4.28 6.56
N VAL A 28 2.76 4.23 6.93
CA VAL A 28 2.15 3.13 7.68
C VAL A 28 1.03 2.50 6.87
N SER A 29 1.11 1.18 6.66
CA SER A 29 0.23 0.42 5.76
C SER A 29 -0.75 -0.55 6.43
N ASN A 30 -0.78 -0.61 7.76
CA ASN A 30 -1.79 -1.35 8.50
C ASN A 30 -2.05 -0.75 9.88
N LEU A 31 -3.21 -1.08 10.47
CA LEU A 31 -3.64 -0.49 11.75
C LEU A 31 -2.76 -0.92 12.93
N GLY A 32 -2.20 -2.13 12.89
CA GLY A 32 -1.29 -2.63 13.92
C GLY A 32 -0.03 -1.78 14.00
N LEU A 33 0.58 -1.49 12.84
CA LEU A 33 1.72 -0.58 12.75
C LEU A 33 1.36 0.83 13.19
N TYR A 34 0.19 1.34 12.80
CA TYR A 34 -0.28 2.67 13.22
C TYR A 34 -0.34 2.79 14.75
N HIS A 35 -0.89 1.78 15.43
CA HIS A 35 -0.96 1.77 16.89
C HIS A 35 0.37 1.66 17.60
N ILE A 36 1.40 1.10 16.96
CA ILE A 36 2.77 1.11 17.47
C ILE A 36 3.41 2.48 17.21
N ALA A 37 3.38 2.93 15.96
CA ALA A 37 4.01 4.14 15.47
C ALA A 37 3.52 5.42 16.16
N LYS A 38 2.23 5.51 16.51
CA LYS A 38 1.65 6.69 17.18
C LYS A 38 2.23 6.99 18.57
N ASN A 39 2.97 6.05 19.16
CA ASN A 39 3.63 6.27 20.46
C ASN A 39 5.07 6.81 20.31
N TYR A 40 5.50 7.04 19.08
CA TYR A 40 6.79 7.63 18.73
C TYR A 40 6.57 9.00 18.09
N ASP A 41 7.59 9.85 18.13
CA ASP A 41 7.55 11.21 17.58
C ASP A 41 7.81 11.19 16.06
N PHE A 42 6.81 10.73 15.31
CA PHE A 42 6.82 10.73 13.85
C PHE A 42 5.60 11.44 13.27
N GLU A 43 5.79 12.16 12.18
CA GLU A 43 4.73 12.56 11.27
C GLU A 43 4.30 11.35 10.42
N ILE A 44 3.09 10.85 10.67
CA ILE A 44 2.61 9.60 10.08
C ILE A 44 1.88 9.86 8.77
N PHE A 45 2.37 9.25 7.69
CA PHE A 45 1.64 9.06 6.44
C PHE A 45 0.86 7.74 6.52
N ILE A 46 -0.40 7.78 6.11
CA ILE A 46 -1.29 6.62 6.08
C ILE A 46 -1.39 6.11 4.65
N ASP A 47 -1.06 4.85 4.45
CA ASP A 47 -0.98 4.25 3.12
C ASP A 47 -2.33 3.64 2.66
N TYR A 48 -2.47 3.42 1.36
CA TYR A 48 -3.72 2.97 0.74
C TYR A 48 -4.33 1.67 1.30
N PRO A 49 -3.57 0.65 1.81
CA PRO A 49 -4.19 -0.59 2.28
C PRO A 49 -5.05 -0.43 3.54
N LEU A 50 -5.02 0.74 4.18
CA LEU A 50 -5.88 1.10 5.31
C LEU A 50 -7.29 1.50 4.88
N ASN A 51 -7.54 1.63 3.57
CA ASN A 51 -8.87 1.89 2.99
C ASN A 51 -9.55 3.10 3.65
N ILE A 52 -8.89 4.26 3.63
CA ILE A 52 -9.50 5.50 4.13
C ILE A 52 -10.54 5.98 3.11
N PHE A 53 -11.81 5.93 3.52
CA PHE A 53 -12.98 6.20 2.66
C PHE A 53 -13.80 7.43 3.05
N ASN A 54 -13.57 8.01 4.22
CA ASN A 54 -14.38 9.12 4.73
C ASN A 54 -13.61 9.93 5.78
N ASN A 55 -14.12 11.12 6.11
CA ASN A 55 -13.50 11.99 7.12
C ASN A 55 -13.44 11.35 8.51
N LEU A 56 -14.41 10.53 8.91
CA LEU A 56 -14.36 9.84 10.20
C LEU A 56 -13.11 8.95 10.33
N ALA A 57 -12.74 8.26 9.25
CA ALA A 57 -11.53 7.45 9.20
C ALA A 57 -10.26 8.32 9.19
N VAL A 58 -10.28 9.48 8.52
CA VAL A 58 -9.18 10.48 8.56
C VAL A 58 -8.97 10.98 9.99
N ASP A 59 -10.05 11.37 10.67
CA ASP A 59 -10.03 11.91 12.04
C ASP A 59 -9.55 10.87 13.06
N TYR A 60 -9.84 9.58 12.83
CA TYR A 60 -9.38 8.48 13.66
C TYR A 60 -7.85 8.31 13.62
N VAL A 61 -7.25 8.42 12.43
CA VAL A 61 -5.80 8.19 12.24
C VAL A 61 -4.94 9.44 12.46
N ARG A 62 -5.55 10.63 12.60
CA ARG A 62 -4.88 11.93 12.84
C ARG A 62 -3.53 12.09 12.12
N PRO A 63 -3.52 11.96 10.79
CA PRO A 63 -2.31 11.75 10.02
C PRO A 63 -1.69 13.07 9.59
N TYR A 64 -0.41 13.04 9.24
CA TYR A 64 0.21 14.13 8.47
C TYR A 64 -0.35 14.18 7.05
N ALA A 65 -0.48 13.00 6.42
CA ALA A 65 -1.09 12.84 5.11
C ALA A 65 -1.72 11.45 4.95
N VAL A 66 -2.69 11.33 4.07
CA VAL A 66 -3.43 10.08 3.80
C VAL A 66 -3.45 9.78 2.31
N THR A 67 -3.10 8.55 1.95
CA THR A 67 -3.48 7.95 0.68
C THR A 67 -4.93 7.49 0.75
N LEU A 68 -5.79 8.15 -0.02
CA LEU A 68 -7.20 7.80 -0.13
C LEU A 68 -7.38 6.47 -0.86
N SER A 69 -8.46 5.77 -0.55
CA SER A 69 -8.83 4.55 -1.26
C SER A 69 -8.99 4.81 -2.76
N TYR A 70 -8.42 3.93 -3.58
CA TYR A 70 -8.53 3.99 -5.05
C TYR A 70 -9.95 3.67 -5.56
N GLU A 71 -10.86 3.24 -4.67
CA GLU A 71 -12.25 2.92 -4.97
C GLU A 71 -13.18 4.16 -4.83
N LEU A 72 -12.67 5.27 -4.32
CA LEU A 72 -13.43 6.50 -4.17
C LEU A 72 -13.70 7.17 -5.52
N THR A 73 -14.91 7.72 -5.67
CA THR A 73 -15.21 8.60 -6.79
C THR A 73 -14.56 9.97 -6.61
N LEU A 74 -14.38 10.71 -7.71
CA LEU A 74 -13.84 12.06 -7.67
C LEU A 74 -14.67 13.01 -6.77
N GLU A 75 -15.99 12.85 -6.76
CA GLU A 75 -16.89 13.63 -5.91
C GLU A 75 -16.66 13.33 -4.42
N GLN A 76 -16.51 12.05 -4.07
CA GLN A 76 -16.19 11.66 -2.70
C GLN A 76 -14.81 12.17 -2.26
N ILE A 77 -13.81 12.14 -3.16
CA ILE A 77 -12.48 12.73 -2.88
C ILE A 77 -12.60 14.23 -2.58
N LYS A 78 -13.36 14.96 -3.41
CA LYS A 78 -13.63 16.40 -3.21
C LYS A 78 -14.28 16.67 -1.86
N ASP A 79 -15.28 15.88 -1.50
CA ASP A 79 -16.01 16.06 -0.24
C ASP A 79 -15.13 15.78 0.98
N ILE A 80 -14.29 14.75 0.92
CA ILE A 80 -13.33 14.45 1.98
C ILE A 80 -12.31 15.59 2.13
N ALA A 81 -11.72 16.01 1.01
CA ALA A 81 -10.68 17.04 1.00
C ALA A 81 -11.18 18.42 1.45
N LYS A 82 -12.44 18.78 1.20
CA LYS A 82 -13.03 20.05 1.66
C LYS A 82 -13.27 20.12 3.17
N ARG A 83 -13.39 18.97 3.84
CA ARG A 83 -13.79 18.87 5.25
C ARG A 83 -12.61 18.63 6.20
N SER A 84 -11.39 18.65 5.70
CA SER A 84 -10.19 18.32 6.46
C SER A 84 -8.98 19.07 5.91
N ASP A 85 -8.16 19.62 6.81
CA ASP A 85 -6.91 20.32 6.46
C ASP A 85 -5.72 19.37 6.24
N VAL A 86 -5.93 18.06 6.39
CA VAL A 86 -4.93 17.01 6.11
C VAL A 86 -4.54 17.00 4.63
N LYS A 87 -3.30 16.64 4.34
CA LYS A 87 -2.83 16.44 2.96
C LYS A 87 -3.30 15.08 2.42
N PHE A 88 -3.86 15.06 1.22
CA PHE A 88 -4.36 13.84 0.60
C PHE A 88 -3.50 13.40 -0.59
N GLU A 89 -3.36 12.09 -0.75
CA GLU A 89 -2.71 11.42 -1.88
C GLU A 89 -3.70 10.48 -2.57
N ALA A 90 -3.59 10.33 -3.89
CA ALA A 90 -4.24 9.26 -4.63
C ALA A 90 -3.22 8.41 -5.40
N LEU A 91 -3.49 7.11 -5.47
CA LEU A 91 -2.82 6.20 -6.40
C LEU A 91 -3.34 6.44 -7.82
N ILE A 92 -2.45 6.85 -8.73
CA ILE A 92 -2.83 7.15 -10.12
C ILE A 92 -2.37 6.09 -11.12
N TYR A 93 -1.41 5.26 -10.75
CA TYR A 93 -0.86 4.22 -11.60
C TYR A 93 -0.36 3.03 -10.79
N GLY A 94 -0.53 1.81 -11.29
CA GLY A 94 0.11 0.62 -10.72
C GLY A 94 -0.76 -0.62 -10.70
N ARG A 95 -0.19 -1.79 -10.40
CA ARG A 95 -0.98 -3.00 -10.16
C ARG A 95 -1.24 -3.16 -8.68
N LEU A 96 -2.52 -3.19 -8.32
CA LEU A 96 -2.97 -3.35 -6.95
C LEU A 96 -2.88 -4.83 -6.54
N PRO A 97 -2.47 -5.14 -5.29
CA PRO A 97 -2.55 -6.50 -4.76
C PRO A 97 -4.00 -6.98 -4.66
N LEU A 98 -4.31 -8.12 -5.26
CA LEU A 98 -5.61 -8.80 -5.15
C LEU A 98 -5.67 -9.70 -3.91
N MET A 99 -4.62 -10.48 -3.68
CA MET A 99 -4.58 -11.48 -2.61
C MET A 99 -3.17 -11.67 -2.11
N THR A 100 -3.01 -11.91 -0.81
CA THR A 100 -1.76 -12.39 -0.21
C THR A 100 -2.00 -13.81 0.32
N MET A 101 -1.06 -14.72 0.06
CA MET A 101 -1.15 -16.12 0.42
C MET A 101 0.15 -16.65 1.02
N GLU A 102 0.04 -17.52 2.01
CA GLU A 102 1.18 -18.28 2.57
C GLU A 102 1.60 -19.43 1.64
N TYR A 103 0.67 -19.90 0.80
CA TYR A 103 0.96 -20.93 -0.19
C TYR A 103 1.77 -20.34 -1.36
N CYS A 104 2.85 -21.01 -1.73
CA CYS A 104 3.69 -20.60 -2.87
C CYS A 104 3.39 -21.49 -4.10
N PRO A 105 2.58 -21.03 -5.07
CA PRO A 105 2.31 -21.81 -6.29
C PRO A 105 3.55 -22.02 -7.16
N ILE A 106 4.53 -21.10 -7.08
CA ILE A 106 5.81 -21.18 -7.80
C ILE A 106 6.61 -22.42 -7.38
N ARG A 107 6.46 -22.87 -6.13
CA ARG A 107 7.15 -24.04 -5.60
C ARG A 107 6.90 -25.31 -6.44
N ASN A 108 5.71 -25.46 -7.02
CA ASN A 108 5.39 -26.62 -7.84
C ASN A 108 6.09 -26.60 -9.21
N LEU A 109 6.58 -25.43 -9.65
CA LEU A 109 7.23 -25.26 -10.95
C LEU A 109 8.74 -25.37 -10.85
N VAL A 110 9.35 -24.74 -9.84
CA VAL A 110 10.81 -24.61 -9.73
C VAL A 110 11.38 -25.11 -8.40
N GLY A 111 10.56 -25.72 -7.55
CA GLY A 111 10.95 -26.11 -6.20
C GLY A 111 10.99 -24.91 -5.22
N CYS A 112 11.47 -25.17 -4.00
CA CYS A 112 11.68 -24.11 -3.01
C CYS A 112 13.06 -23.46 -3.23
N ASP A 113 13.12 -22.59 -4.24
CA ASP A 113 14.31 -21.83 -4.60
C ASP A 113 13.99 -20.32 -4.51
N ARG A 114 14.61 -19.66 -3.54
CA ARG A 114 14.34 -18.24 -3.25
C ARG A 114 14.83 -17.32 -4.36
N GLU A 115 16.00 -17.60 -4.92
CA GLU A 115 16.58 -16.79 -5.98
C GLU A 115 15.71 -16.85 -7.24
N ARG A 116 15.28 -18.05 -7.61
CA ARG A 116 14.35 -18.22 -8.75
C ARG A 116 12.99 -17.59 -8.48
N CYS A 117 12.49 -17.68 -7.24
CA CYS A 117 11.23 -17.05 -6.86
C CYS A 117 11.27 -15.52 -6.94
N GLU A 118 12.37 -14.89 -6.51
CA GLU A 118 12.51 -13.43 -6.47
C GLU A 118 12.89 -12.84 -7.84
N LYS A 119 13.72 -13.53 -8.62
CA LYS A 119 14.17 -13.06 -9.95
C LYS A 119 13.24 -13.46 -11.10
N GLY A 120 12.40 -14.48 -10.90
CA GLY A 120 11.51 -15.00 -11.94
C GLY A 120 10.24 -14.18 -12.12
N TYR A 121 9.69 -14.21 -13.33
CA TYR A 121 8.38 -13.63 -13.66
C TYR A 121 7.35 -14.74 -13.77
N TYR A 122 6.44 -14.81 -12.80
CA TYR A 122 5.40 -15.83 -12.73
C TYR A 122 4.02 -15.19 -12.76
N PHE A 123 3.07 -15.90 -13.39
CA PHE A 123 1.70 -15.41 -13.57
C PHE A 123 0.70 -16.54 -13.31
N LEU A 124 -0.44 -16.20 -12.71
CA LEU A 124 -1.63 -17.03 -12.74
C LEU A 124 -2.48 -16.61 -13.94
N LYS A 125 -2.89 -17.59 -14.75
CA LYS A 125 -3.80 -17.38 -15.88
C LYS A 125 -5.22 -17.74 -15.46
N ASP A 126 -6.16 -16.81 -15.63
CA ASP A 126 -7.57 -17.09 -15.38
C ASP A 126 -8.25 -17.78 -16.58
N ARG A 127 -9.54 -18.15 -16.41
CA ARG A 127 -10.36 -18.77 -17.48
C ARG A 127 -10.59 -17.88 -18.70
N LYS A 128 -10.46 -16.55 -18.56
CA LYS A 128 -10.58 -15.57 -19.65
C LYS A 128 -9.22 -15.27 -20.30
N GLY A 129 -8.15 -15.93 -19.84
CA GLY A 129 -6.79 -15.75 -20.32
C GLY A 129 -6.05 -14.53 -19.76
N LYS A 130 -6.61 -13.82 -18.76
CA LYS A 130 -5.93 -12.73 -18.07
C LYS A 130 -4.77 -13.26 -17.23
N LEU A 131 -3.65 -12.55 -17.26
CA LEU A 131 -2.43 -12.91 -16.54
C LEU A 131 -2.29 -12.04 -15.29
N MET A 132 -2.40 -12.67 -14.12
CA MET A 132 -2.22 -12.05 -12.80
C MET A 132 -0.80 -12.32 -12.31
N PRO A 133 0.03 -11.28 -12.16
CA PRO A 133 1.42 -11.43 -11.74
C PRO A 133 1.53 -11.95 -10.31
N LEU A 134 2.55 -12.77 -10.05
CA LEU A 134 2.91 -13.28 -8.73
C LEU A 134 4.21 -12.62 -8.26
N LYS A 135 4.20 -12.04 -7.05
CA LYS A 135 5.39 -11.46 -6.42
C LYS A 135 5.52 -11.94 -4.98
N SER A 136 6.74 -12.25 -4.55
CA SER A 136 7.03 -12.53 -3.15
C SER A 136 7.10 -11.22 -2.36
N ASN A 137 6.57 -11.20 -1.14
CA ASN A 137 6.67 -10.04 -0.24
C ASN A 137 7.98 -10.01 0.59
N GLY A 138 8.98 -10.82 0.22
CA GLY A 138 10.26 -10.95 0.94
C GLY A 138 10.22 -11.88 2.18
N PHE A 139 9.04 -12.29 2.61
CA PHE A 139 8.82 -13.21 3.75
C PHE A 139 8.21 -14.55 3.31
N CYS A 140 8.53 -14.98 2.08
CA CYS A 140 7.99 -16.19 1.45
C CYS A 140 6.44 -16.24 1.38
N ARG A 141 5.76 -15.09 1.46
CA ARG A 141 4.32 -14.98 1.15
C ARG A 141 4.17 -14.44 -0.26
N MET A 142 3.27 -15.05 -1.00
CA MET A 142 3.01 -14.65 -2.38
C MET A 142 1.86 -13.66 -2.44
N GLN A 143 2.05 -12.62 -3.25
CA GLN A 143 1.03 -11.67 -3.60
C GLN A 143 0.60 -11.93 -5.05
N ILE A 144 -0.71 -12.09 -5.24
CA ILE A 144 -1.33 -12.02 -6.55
C ILE A 144 -1.62 -10.54 -6.81
N LEU A 145 -1.07 -10.01 -7.89
CA LEU A 145 -1.34 -8.66 -8.36
C LEU A 145 -2.47 -8.68 -9.40
N ASN A 146 -3.18 -7.56 -9.52
CA ASN A 146 -4.23 -7.41 -10.50
C ASN A 146 -3.68 -7.57 -11.93
N ALA A 147 -4.45 -8.26 -12.78
CA ALA A 147 -4.14 -8.43 -14.20
C ALA A 147 -4.27 -7.11 -14.98
N ASP A 148 -5.15 -6.22 -14.53
CA ASP A 148 -5.29 -4.88 -15.08
C ASP A 148 -4.50 -3.87 -14.24
N VAL A 149 -3.90 -2.90 -14.92
CA VAL A 149 -3.14 -1.81 -14.29
C VAL A 149 -4.12 -0.69 -13.95
N LEU A 150 -4.12 -0.23 -12.70
CA LEU A 150 -4.81 1.00 -12.34
C LEU A 150 -4.18 2.14 -13.13
N LEU A 151 -5.01 2.93 -13.82
CA LEU A 151 -4.58 4.13 -14.53
C LEU A 151 -5.66 5.20 -14.39
N MET A 152 -5.34 6.26 -13.63
CA MET A 152 -6.19 7.43 -13.51
C MET A 152 -5.74 8.51 -14.51
N VAL A 153 -6.54 8.73 -15.56
CA VAL A 153 -6.22 9.70 -16.62
C VAL A 153 -6.59 11.14 -16.26
N SER A 154 -7.46 11.34 -15.25
CA SER A 154 -8.02 12.64 -14.85
C SER A 154 -7.15 13.40 -13.83
N ILE A 155 -5.86 13.61 -14.17
CA ILE A 155 -4.87 14.23 -13.27
C ILE A 155 -5.27 15.67 -12.88
N LYS A 156 -5.83 16.44 -13.81
CA LYS A 156 -6.23 17.84 -13.56
C LYS A 156 -7.37 17.90 -12.55
N GLU A 157 -8.36 17.05 -12.73
CA GLU A 157 -9.53 16.94 -11.88
C GLU A 157 -9.15 16.48 -10.46
N LEU A 158 -8.21 15.53 -10.37
CA LEU A 158 -7.65 15.05 -9.10
C LEU A 158 -6.95 16.19 -8.33
N LYS A 159 -6.16 17.02 -9.02
CA LYS A 159 -5.55 18.20 -8.39
C LYS A 159 -6.59 19.22 -7.92
N GLN A 160 -7.60 19.48 -8.76
CA GLN A 160 -8.72 20.37 -8.41
C GLN A 160 -9.59 19.80 -7.28
N ALA A 161 -9.55 18.49 -7.05
CA ALA A 161 -10.25 17.84 -5.95
C ALA A 161 -9.62 18.07 -4.58
N GLY A 162 -8.45 18.72 -4.51
CA GLY A 162 -7.75 19.01 -3.25
C GLY A 162 -6.66 18.00 -2.90
N LEU A 163 -6.28 17.12 -3.84
CA LEU A 163 -5.15 16.22 -3.63
C LEU A 163 -3.83 16.98 -3.64
N SER A 164 -3.01 16.71 -2.63
CA SER A 164 -1.65 17.27 -2.46
C SER A 164 -0.59 16.43 -3.19
N PHE A 165 -0.83 15.13 -3.32
CA PHE A 165 0.12 14.18 -3.87
C PHE A 165 -0.57 13.23 -4.86
N LEU A 166 0.19 12.77 -5.86
CA LEU A 166 -0.24 11.73 -6.80
C LEU A 166 0.87 10.68 -6.86
N ARG A 167 0.52 9.42 -6.59
CA ARG A 167 1.50 8.33 -6.48
C ARG A 167 1.42 7.39 -7.67
N ILE A 168 2.59 7.13 -8.26
CA ILE A 168 2.83 6.02 -9.18
C ILE A 168 3.31 4.84 -8.34
N HIS A 169 2.60 3.72 -8.38
CA HIS A 169 2.90 2.52 -7.61
C HIS A 169 3.38 1.42 -8.55
N ASP A 170 4.68 1.43 -8.80
CA ASP A 170 5.31 0.39 -9.62
C ASP A 170 5.52 -0.89 -8.80
N THR A 171 4.96 -2.00 -9.28
CA THR A 171 4.99 -3.30 -8.60
C THR A 171 5.66 -4.40 -9.41
N ILE A 172 6.11 -4.14 -10.64
CA ILE A 172 6.58 -5.22 -11.54
C ILE A 172 7.91 -4.93 -12.24
N GLU A 173 8.30 -3.67 -12.43
CA GLU A 173 9.61 -3.34 -13.03
C GLU A 173 10.79 -3.71 -12.12
#